data_AF-A0A2G2ABW4-F1
#
_entry.id   AF-A0A2G2ABW4-F1
#
_cell.length_a   1.000
_cell.length_b   1.000
_cell.length_c   1.000
_cell.angle_alpha   90.00
_cell.angle_beta   90.00
_cell.angle_gamma   90.00
#
_symmetry.space_group_name_H-M   'P 1'
#
loop_
_entity.id
_entity.type
_entity.pdbx_description
1 polymer ?
#
loop_
_entity_poly.entity_id
_entity_poly.type
_entity_poly.pdbx_seq_one_letter_code
_entity_poly.pdbx_strand_id
1 'polypeptide(L)'
;MAGDATKLEDLPLHPYFDNVNHHTWLISALAPGPMAVFLFEIDKSCGLAATELQRLEGQFEGLNLGELYTTEANEELAAIRLNLRTLLQNVGPNGVQEFLQDLAVSTRANQRNSWKTAMYEAAWQSGWFCGGGFDDPDLP
;
A
#
# COMPACT_ATOMS: atom_id res chain seq x y z
N MET A 1 10.97 -0.53 -44.11
CA MET A 1 10.27 0.61 -43.48
C MET A 1 10.22 0.29 -41.99
N ALA A 2 11.26 0.61 -41.22
CA ALA A 2 11.53 1.93 -40.60
C ALA A 2 10.34 2.41 -39.75
N GLY A 3 10.48 2.27 -38.42
CA GLY A 3 9.61 2.92 -37.44
C GLY A 3 9.07 2.03 -36.32
N ASP A 4 9.90 1.17 -35.70
CA ASP A 4 9.54 0.63 -34.38
C ASP A 4 9.87 1.72 -33.35
N ALA A 5 8.93 2.64 -33.19
CA ALA A 5 9.02 3.68 -32.18
C ALA A 5 8.63 3.01 -30.85
N THR A 6 9.61 2.42 -30.16
CA THR A 6 9.49 2.12 -28.74
C THR A 6 9.23 3.44 -28.05
N LYS A 7 7.96 3.71 -27.76
CA LYS A 7 7.58 4.95 -27.11
C LYS A 7 8.22 4.92 -25.73
N LEU A 8 8.81 6.04 -25.32
CA LEU A 8 9.53 6.13 -24.05
C LEU A 8 8.63 5.73 -22.86
N GLU A 9 7.32 5.90 -23.02
CA GLU A 9 6.20 5.49 -22.14
C GLU A 9 6.02 3.97 -21.97
N ASP A 10 6.59 3.11 -22.82
CA ASP A 10 6.50 1.65 -22.73
C ASP A 10 7.74 1.00 -22.06
N LEU A 11 8.75 1.81 -21.70
CA LEU A 11 9.95 1.28 -21.04
C LEU A 11 9.70 1.11 -19.54
N PRO A 12 9.90 -0.11 -18.98
CA PRO A 12 9.81 -0.31 -17.53
C PRO A 12 10.84 0.58 -16.83
N LEU A 13 10.42 1.19 -15.72
CA LEU A 13 11.31 2.06 -14.96
C LEU A 13 12.50 1.23 -14.46
N HIS A 14 13.71 1.71 -14.75
CA HIS A 14 14.92 1.05 -14.34
C HIS A 14 15.19 1.39 -12.87
N PRO A 15 15.19 0.41 -11.94
CA PRO A 15 15.25 0.64 -10.49
C PRO A 15 16.52 1.37 -10.00
N TYR A 16 17.55 1.48 -10.85
CA TYR A 16 18.79 2.23 -10.59
C TYR A 16 18.89 3.60 -11.27
N PHE A 17 18.04 3.91 -12.27
CA PHE A 17 18.13 5.17 -13.02
C PHE A 17 16.93 6.08 -12.81
N ASP A 18 15.74 5.53 -12.54
CA ASP A 18 14.54 6.32 -12.39
C ASP A 18 14.34 6.72 -10.93
N ASN A 19 14.47 8.03 -10.68
CA ASN A 19 14.52 8.62 -9.35
C ASN A 19 13.13 8.81 -8.70
N VAL A 20 12.20 7.90 -8.99
CA VAL A 20 10.80 7.98 -8.55
C VAL A 20 10.62 7.62 -7.07
N ASN A 21 11.62 6.95 -6.48
CA ASN A 21 11.59 6.51 -5.08
C ASN A 21 11.75 7.65 -4.06
N HIS A 22 12.04 8.87 -4.50
CA HIS A 22 12.00 10.05 -3.64
C HIS A 22 10.58 10.55 -3.34
N HIS A 23 9.60 10.12 -4.11
CA HIS A 23 8.18 10.41 -3.90
C HIS A 23 7.46 9.14 -3.42
N THR A 24 6.46 9.31 -2.54
CA THR A 24 5.52 8.24 -2.23
C THR A 24 4.45 8.27 -3.31
N TRP A 25 4.56 7.39 -4.28
CA TRP A 25 3.63 7.30 -5.42
C TRP A 25 2.70 6.10 -5.31
N LEU A 26 3.02 5.07 -4.52
CA LEU A 26 2.09 3.99 -4.24
C LEU A 26 1.36 4.30 -2.94
N ILE A 27 0.04 4.40 -3.02
CA ILE A 27 -0.82 4.60 -1.85
C ILE A 27 -1.82 3.46 -1.73
N SER A 28 -2.35 3.31 -0.53
CA SER A 28 -3.47 2.41 -0.28
C SER A 28 -4.65 3.16 0.30
N ALA A 29 -5.83 2.86 -0.22
CA ALA A 29 -7.09 3.26 0.36
C ALA A 29 -7.67 2.08 1.15
N LEU A 30 -8.07 2.36 2.40
CA LEU A 30 -8.78 1.38 3.22
C LEU A 30 -10.28 1.53 2.99
N ALA A 31 -10.91 0.50 2.42
CA ALA A 31 -12.35 0.42 2.28
C ALA A 31 -12.98 -0.19 3.54
N PRO A 32 -13.79 0.57 4.31
CA PRO A 32 -14.50 0.02 5.47
C PRO A 32 -15.64 -0.90 5.03
N GLY A 33 -15.84 -1.98 5.76
CA GLY A 33 -16.84 -3.01 5.47
C GLY A 33 -16.88 -4.08 6.56
N PRO A 34 -17.60 -5.20 6.35
CA PRO A 34 -17.55 -6.35 7.28
C PRO A 34 -16.13 -6.90 7.41
N MET A 35 -15.31 -6.75 6.36
CA MET A 35 -13.88 -7.00 6.39
C MET A 35 -13.16 -5.76 5.86
N ALA A 36 -12.05 -5.39 6.50
CA ALA A 36 -11.15 -4.38 5.99
C ALA A 36 -10.52 -4.84 4.67
N VAL A 37 -10.65 -4.03 3.63
CA VAL A 37 -10.01 -4.28 2.32
C VAL A 37 -9.07 -3.12 2.00
N PHE A 38 -7.83 -3.46 1.67
CA PHE A 38 -6.83 -2.50 1.19
C PHE A 38 -6.83 -2.50 -0.33
N LEU A 39 -7.13 -1.34 -0.91
CA LEU A 39 -7.06 -1.10 -2.36
C LEU A 39 -5.81 -0.28 -2.65
N PHE A 40 -5.16 -0.51 -3.79
CA PHE A 40 -3.89 0.11 -4.12
C PHE A 40 -4.00 0.90 -5.42
N GLU A 41 -3.41 2.08 -5.42
CA GLU A 41 -3.40 2.97 -6.58
C GLU A 41 -2.16 3.87 -6.62
N ILE A 42 -1.93 4.49 -7.77
CA ILE A 42 -0.87 5.47 -7.96
C ILE A 42 -1.36 6.85 -7.54
N ASP A 43 -0.66 7.48 -6.60
CA ASP A 43 -0.94 8.86 -6.19
C ASP A 43 -0.49 9.84 -7.28
N LYS A 44 -1.47 10.40 -7.99
CA LYS A 44 -1.25 11.42 -9.04
C LYS A 44 -0.76 12.75 -8.49
N SER A 45 -0.90 12.98 -7.19
CA SER A 45 -0.48 14.20 -6.51
C SER A 45 0.93 14.10 -5.90
N CYS A 46 1.62 12.97 -6.08
CA CYS A 46 2.91 12.70 -5.44
C CYS A 46 4.05 13.63 -5.89
N GLY A 47 3.87 14.40 -6.97
CA GLY A 47 4.84 15.38 -7.48
C GLY A 47 5.77 14.87 -8.59
N LEU A 48 5.57 13.64 -9.05
CA LEU A 48 6.25 13.10 -10.23
C LEU A 48 5.82 13.83 -11.52
N ALA A 49 6.68 13.80 -12.53
CA ALA A 49 6.34 14.35 -13.84
C ALA A 49 5.21 13.52 -14.47
N ALA A 50 4.37 14.17 -15.29
CA ALA A 50 3.23 13.49 -15.94
C ALA A 50 3.65 12.24 -16.74
N THR A 51 4.81 12.28 -17.41
CA THR A 51 5.33 11.14 -18.16
C THR A 51 5.78 9.97 -17.27
N GLU A 52 6.26 10.24 -16.05
CA GLU A 52 6.64 9.20 -15.08
C GLU A 52 5.40 8.55 -14.47
N LEU A 53 4.39 9.37 -14.13
CA LEU A 53 3.10 8.88 -13.65
C LEU A 53 2.44 7.96 -14.68
N GLN A 54 2.39 8.38 -15.94
CA GLN A 54 1.77 7.58 -16.99
C GLN A 54 2.45 6.21 -17.18
N ARG A 55 3.78 6.14 -17.03
CA ARG A 55 4.52 4.87 -17.06
C ARG A 55 4.21 4.00 -15.85
N LEU A 56 4.17 4.60 -14.66
CA LEU A 56 3.83 3.89 -13.43
C LEU A 56 2.42 3.31 -13.51
N GLU A 57 1.45 4.10 -13.98
CA GLU A 57 0.08 3.64 -14.21
C GLU A 57 0.05 2.50 -15.22
N GLY A 58 0.70 2.65 -16.38
CA GLY A 58 0.76 1.60 -17.41
C GLY A 58 1.38 0.30 -16.90
N GLN A 59 2.45 0.39 -16.10
CA GLN A 59 3.06 -0.77 -15.47
C GLN A 59 2.17 -1.39 -14.38
N PHE A 60 1.54 -0.55 -13.56
CA PHE A 60 0.67 -0.98 -12.46
C PHE A 60 -0.55 -1.73 -13.00
N GLU A 61 -1.17 -1.21 -14.06
CA GLU A 61 -2.28 -1.86 -14.76
C GLU A 61 -1.82 -3.09 -15.55
N GLY A 62 -0.74 -2.98 -16.33
CA GLY A 62 -0.24 -4.07 -17.18
C GLY A 62 0.22 -5.31 -16.41
N LEU A 63 0.65 -5.14 -15.16
CA LEU A 63 1.02 -6.23 -14.24
C LEU A 63 -0.08 -6.59 -13.25
N ASN A 64 -1.24 -5.93 -13.32
CA ASN A 64 -2.37 -6.11 -12.39
C ASN A 64 -1.95 -6.01 -10.90
N LEU A 65 -1.09 -5.03 -10.59
CA LEU A 65 -0.50 -4.90 -9.25
C LEU A 65 -1.54 -4.55 -8.19
N GLY A 66 -2.63 -3.88 -8.55
CA GLY A 66 -3.71 -3.57 -7.62
C GLY A 66 -4.34 -4.82 -7.01
N GLU A 67 -4.71 -5.81 -7.82
CA GLU A 67 -5.29 -7.07 -7.37
C GLU A 67 -4.26 -7.93 -6.62
N LEU A 68 -3.03 -8.01 -7.14
CA LEU A 68 -1.94 -8.73 -6.49
C LEU A 68 -1.69 -8.18 -5.08
N TYR A 69 -1.53 -6.86 -4.95
CA TYR A 69 -1.24 -6.24 -3.66
C TYR A 69 -2.42 -6.31 -2.70
N THR A 70 -3.66 -6.27 -3.20
CA THR A 70 -4.85 -6.54 -2.37
C THR A 70 -4.79 -7.93 -1.75
N THR A 71 -4.38 -8.94 -2.53
CA THR A 71 -4.24 -10.32 -2.05
C THR A 71 -3.14 -10.44 -1.00
N GLU A 72 -1.95 -9.90 -1.28
CA GLU A 72 -0.83 -9.89 -0.34
C GLU A 72 -1.16 -9.15 0.97
N ALA A 73 -1.89 -8.02 0.88
CA ALA A 73 -2.33 -7.26 2.04
C ALA A 73 -3.33 -8.04 2.92
N ASN A 74 -4.19 -8.85 2.32
CA ASN A 74 -5.11 -9.72 3.07
C ASN A 74 -4.35 -10.82 3.82
N GLU A 75 -3.33 -11.42 3.19
CA GLU A 75 -2.47 -12.42 3.86
C GLU A 75 -1.68 -11.81 5.02
N GLU A 76 -1.09 -10.63 4.82
CA GLU A 76 -0.39 -9.90 5.87
C GLU A 76 -1.33 -9.50 7.01
N LEU A 77 -2.55 -9.03 6.69
CA LEU A 77 -3.56 -8.70 7.69
C LEU A 77 -3.90 -9.93 8.54
N ALA A 78 -4.11 -11.09 7.92
CA ALA A 78 -4.35 -12.34 8.62
C ALA A 78 -3.18 -12.71 9.54
N ALA A 79 -1.94 -12.53 9.08
CA ALA A 79 -0.73 -12.83 9.84
C ALA A 79 -0.58 -11.96 11.11
N ILE A 80 -0.94 -10.68 11.03
CA ILE A 80 -0.81 -9.75 12.18
C ILE A 80 -2.08 -9.64 13.02
N ARG A 81 -3.22 -10.20 12.58
CA ARG A 81 -4.55 -10.01 13.21
C ARG A 81 -4.54 -10.33 14.71
N LEU A 82 -3.87 -11.39 15.13
CA LEU A 82 -3.77 -11.75 16.55
C LEU A 82 -3.03 -10.69 17.38
N ASN A 83 -1.98 -10.09 16.82
CA ASN A 83 -1.25 -9.00 17.47
C ASN A 83 -2.17 -7.78 17.64
N LEU A 84 -2.91 -7.42 16.58
CA LEU A 84 -3.86 -6.31 16.61
C LEU A 84 -4.98 -6.53 17.65
N ARG A 85 -5.58 -7.73 17.69
CA ARG A 85 -6.58 -8.11 18.71
C ARG A 85 -6.02 -7.97 20.13
N THR A 86 -4.82 -8.49 20.35
CA THR A 86 -4.15 -8.46 21.66
C THR A 86 -3.85 -7.03 22.11
N LEU A 87 -3.35 -6.19 21.20
CA LEU A 87 -3.07 -4.78 21.47
C LEU A 87 -4.35 -4.00 21.76
N LEU A 88 -5.41 -4.22 20.98
CA LEU A 88 -6.69 -3.56 21.20
C LEU A 88 -7.29 -3.92 22.57
N GLN A 89 -7.17 -5.17 23.00
CA GLN A 89 -7.67 -5.61 24.30
C GLN A 89 -6.83 -5.07 25.47
N ASN A 90 -5.51 -5.05 25.35
CA ASN A 90 -4.61 -4.72 26.45
C ASN A 90 -4.32 -3.22 26.60
N VAL A 91 -4.24 -2.50 25.47
CA VAL A 91 -3.79 -1.10 25.40
C VAL A 91 -4.87 -0.20 24.80
N GLY A 92 -5.74 -0.74 23.95
CA GLY A 92 -6.75 0.01 23.23
C GLY A 92 -6.27 0.51 21.86
N PRO A 93 -7.09 1.34 21.18
CA PRO A 93 -6.83 1.78 19.80
C PRO A 93 -5.48 2.47 19.60
N ASN A 94 -4.98 3.20 20.62
CA ASN A 94 -3.69 3.87 20.55
C ASN A 94 -2.53 2.87 20.43
N GLY A 95 -2.59 1.73 21.14
CA GLY A 95 -1.56 0.70 21.03
C GLY A 95 -1.54 0.02 19.66
N VAL A 96 -2.73 -0.14 19.05
CA VAL A 96 -2.84 -0.62 17.67
C VAL A 96 -2.23 0.40 16.69
N GLN A 97 -2.56 1.68 16.87
CA GLN A 97 -2.04 2.76 16.03
C GLN A 97 -0.51 2.86 16.10
N GLU A 98 0.07 2.87 17.30
CA GLU A 98 1.53 2.93 17.50
C GLU A 98 2.23 1.73 16.84
N PHE A 99 1.71 0.51 17.04
CA PHE A 99 2.26 -0.69 16.41
C PHE A 99 2.24 -0.62 14.87
N LEU A 100 1.13 -0.20 14.27
CA LEU A 100 1.02 -0.05 12.82
C LEU A 100 1.91 1.08 12.30
N GLN A 101 2.06 2.16 13.07
CA GLN A 101 2.97 3.26 12.72
C GLN A 101 4.43 2.78 12.71
N ASP A 102 4.85 1.97 13.70
CA ASP A 102 6.19 1.40 13.74
C ASP A 102 6.46 0.48 12.54
N LEU A 103 5.47 -0.34 12.16
CA LEU A 103 5.54 -1.16 10.95
C LEU A 103 5.64 -0.31 9.68
N ALA A 104 4.88 0.79 9.59
CA ALA A 104 4.96 1.73 8.48
C ALA A 104 6.37 2.37 8.40
N VAL A 105 6.94 2.81 9.52
CA VAL A 105 8.29 3.40 9.57
C VAL A 105 9.34 2.38 9.13
N SER A 106 9.27 1.15 9.65
CA SER A 106 10.22 0.08 9.34
C SER A 106 10.17 -0.32 7.86
N THR A 107 8.96 -0.54 7.33
CA THR A 107 8.77 -0.92 5.92
C THR A 107 9.13 0.21 4.97
N ARG A 108 8.82 1.46 5.32
CA ARG A 108 9.21 2.64 4.53
C ARG A 108 10.73 2.81 4.45
N ALA A 109 11.45 2.53 5.53
CA ALA A 109 12.91 2.59 5.56
C ALA A 109 13.55 1.54 4.63
N ASN A 110 12.92 0.39 4.47
CA ASN A 110 13.35 -0.65 3.52
C ASN A 110 12.93 -0.33 2.07
N GLN A 111 11.64 -0.07 1.85
CA GLN A 111 11.08 0.20 0.52
C GLN A 111 9.85 1.12 0.62
N ARG A 112 10.05 2.40 0.27
CA ARG A 112 9.01 3.44 0.35
C ARG A 112 7.73 3.08 -0.41
N ASN A 113 7.85 2.65 -1.66
CA ASN A 113 6.72 2.34 -2.53
C ASN A 113 6.42 0.83 -2.58
N SER A 114 6.52 0.15 -1.43
CA SER A 114 6.05 -1.23 -1.31
C SER A 114 4.59 -1.25 -0.89
N TRP A 115 3.88 -2.31 -1.27
CA TRP A 115 2.49 -2.53 -0.84
C TRP A 115 2.38 -2.60 0.68
N LYS A 116 3.37 -3.15 1.39
CA LYS A 116 3.40 -3.19 2.86
C LYS A 116 3.44 -1.78 3.45
N THR A 117 4.32 -0.92 2.93
CA THR A 117 4.40 0.47 3.39
C THR A 117 3.07 1.19 3.19
N ALA A 118 2.49 1.09 1.99
CA ALA A 118 1.20 1.71 1.68
C ALA A 118 0.05 1.17 2.56
N MET A 119 0.00 -0.15 2.78
CA MET A 119 -0.97 -0.80 3.65
C MET A 119 -0.88 -0.28 5.09
N TYR A 120 0.32 -0.30 5.69
CA TYR A 120 0.48 0.17 7.07
C TYR A 120 0.22 1.67 7.19
N GLU A 121 0.67 2.48 6.22
CA GLU A 121 0.38 3.91 6.19
C GLU A 121 -1.13 4.20 6.19
N ALA A 122 -1.91 3.47 5.41
CA ALA A 122 -3.37 3.58 5.41
C ALA A 122 -4.00 3.10 6.73
N ALA A 123 -3.47 2.02 7.30
CA ALA A 123 -4.00 1.40 8.50
C ALA A 123 -3.84 2.28 9.75
N TRP A 124 -2.65 2.81 10.03
CA TRP A 124 -2.39 3.59 11.26
C TRP A 124 -3.07 4.98 11.23
N GLN A 125 -3.36 5.51 10.04
CA GLN A 125 -4.09 6.77 9.87
C GLN A 125 -5.61 6.59 10.03
N SER A 126 -6.11 5.34 9.96
CA SER A 126 -7.53 5.04 10.08
C SER A 126 -7.91 4.77 11.54
N GLY A 127 -8.60 5.73 12.16
CA GLY A 127 -9.17 5.55 13.49
C GLY A 127 -10.20 4.42 13.57
N TRP A 128 -10.95 4.18 12.48
CA TRP A 128 -11.87 3.05 12.38
C TRP A 128 -11.12 1.71 12.42
N PHE A 129 -10.03 1.60 11.67
CA PHE A 129 -9.20 0.39 11.65
C PHE A 129 -8.54 0.16 13.01
N CYS A 130 -7.88 1.19 13.56
CA CYS A 130 -7.23 1.12 14.86
C CYS A 130 -8.22 0.80 15.99
N GLY A 131 -9.49 1.18 15.83
CA GLY A 131 -10.58 0.87 16.75
C GLY A 131 -11.14 -0.55 16.65
N GLY A 132 -10.62 -1.41 15.76
CA GLY A 132 -11.06 -2.79 15.59
C GLY A 132 -11.63 -3.13 14.21
N GLY A 133 -11.60 -2.22 13.24
CA GLY A 133 -12.07 -2.47 11.86
C GLY A 133 -11.32 -3.58 11.11
N PHE A 134 -10.20 -4.08 11.66
CA PHE A 134 -9.49 -5.27 11.17
C PHE A 134 -10.14 -6.60 11.56
N ASP A 135 -11.07 -6.56 12.51
CA ASP A 135 -11.70 -7.71 13.11
C ASP A 135 -13.17 -7.81 12.71
N ASP A 136 -13.56 -8.98 12.23
CA ASP A 136 -14.95 -9.31 12.00
C ASP A 136 -15.44 -10.10 13.21
N PRO A 137 -16.42 -9.59 13.99
CA PRO A 137 -16.95 -10.31 15.14
C PRO A 137 -17.64 -11.63 14.78
N ASP A 138 -17.97 -11.86 13.50
CA ASP A 138 -18.65 -13.07 13.02
C ASP A 138 -17.69 -14.10 12.40
N LEU A 139 -16.39 -13.82 12.31
CA LEU A 139 -15.36 -14.79 11.90
C LEU A 139 -14.74 -15.47 13.13
N PRO A 140 -14.83 -16.81 13.25
CA PRO A 140 -14.41 -17.56 14.44
C PRO A 140 -12.92 -17.44 14.78
#